data_AF-A0A952E384-F1
#
_entry.id   AF-A0A952E384-F1
#
_cell.length_a   1.000
_cell.length_b   1.000
_cell.length_c   1.000
_cell.angle_alpha   90.00
_cell.angle_beta   90.00
_cell.angle_gamma   90.00
#
_symmetry.space_group_name_H-M   'P 1'
#
loop_
_entity.id
_entity.type
_entity.pdbx_description
1 polymer ?
#
loop_
_entity_poly.entity_id
_entity_poly.type
_entity_poly.pdbx_seq_one_letter_code
_entity_poly.pdbx_strand_id
1 'polypeptide(L)'
;MRFGNQTDILTCPDEQVKKFDFDSADTDFVLVVQKTDTIREINDRTDSRVLGLDSHKPIGRGVSDWTGIMDSLSEETIMLPLDLSNTQLWIWEPTSEFSQIPRYRYGYLPQSWSDLTPSEKEKQQANMTTTTHYEKSLQVEVTERVEGIFRAIAEEALEDEIEEVFSKCLLECIRQYEGIAVNEIQHIILKEKVSPESAEVTLRIVGDIDHEPTYGYRRWLLEKALLYCSSPVVRDGANIGLSYMNDPHAIPFFKKAIQKERNFLLQRVMNKTLIQLEDKQKCQSYCTVQSLTNG
;
A
#
# COMPACT_ATOMS: atom_id res chain seq x y z
N MET A 1 -44.28 41.02 -8.20
CA MET A 1 -45.05 40.95 -6.94
C MET A 1 -46.42 40.31 -7.20
N ARG A 2 -46.60 39.05 -6.81
CA ARG A 2 -47.91 38.47 -6.43
C ARG A 2 -47.63 37.41 -5.35
N PHE A 3 -48.45 37.39 -4.31
CA PHE A 3 -48.37 36.47 -3.17
C PHE A 3 -49.36 35.31 -3.34
N GLY A 4 -49.09 34.22 -2.62
CA GLY A 4 -50.06 33.16 -2.33
C GLY A 4 -49.48 31.75 -2.52
N ASN A 5 -49.67 30.79 -1.62
CA ASN A 5 -50.16 30.88 -0.24
C ASN A 5 -49.60 29.70 0.56
N GLN A 6 -49.42 29.88 1.87
CA GLN A 6 -48.96 28.86 2.80
C GLN A 6 -50.12 27.95 3.23
N THR A 7 -49.87 26.67 3.50
CA THR A 7 -50.74 25.81 4.31
C THR A 7 -49.90 24.74 4.98
N ASP A 8 -49.74 24.84 6.30
CA ASP A 8 -49.09 23.83 7.13
C ASP A 8 -50.10 22.74 7.54
N ILE A 9 -49.69 21.47 7.51
CA ILE A 9 -50.33 20.41 8.30
C ILE A 9 -49.22 19.57 8.95
N LEU A 10 -49.26 19.48 10.29
CA LEU A 10 -48.40 18.66 11.13
C LEU A 10 -48.82 17.19 11.10
N THR A 11 -47.88 16.25 11.07
CA THR A 11 -47.92 14.97 11.82
C THR A 11 -46.57 14.26 11.81
N CYS A 12 -46.07 13.92 13.00
CA CYS A 12 -45.25 12.73 13.28
C CYS A 12 -46.18 11.64 13.89
N PRO A 13 -45.76 10.38 14.11
CA PRO A 13 -44.40 9.81 14.01
C PRO A 13 -44.30 8.51 13.17
N ASP A 14 -43.08 8.04 12.90
CA ASP A 14 -42.56 6.73 13.40
C ASP A 14 -41.22 6.30 12.73
N GLU A 15 -40.61 5.27 13.29
CA GLU A 15 -39.21 4.85 13.18
C GLU A 15 -38.80 4.05 11.92
N GLN A 16 -37.50 4.14 11.60
CA GLN A 16 -36.63 3.14 10.91
C GLN A 16 -37.09 2.64 9.51
N VAL A 17 -36.29 2.73 8.44
CA VAL A 17 -34.96 2.13 8.27
C VAL A 17 -34.20 2.92 7.19
N LYS A 18 -32.97 3.40 7.49
CA LYS A 18 -32.04 3.87 6.44
C LYS A 18 -31.16 2.71 6.00
N LYS A 19 -31.44 2.17 4.82
CA LYS A 19 -30.50 1.33 4.07
C LYS A 19 -29.35 2.23 3.60
N PHE A 20 -28.14 1.98 4.10
CA PHE A 20 -26.92 2.55 3.54
C PHE A 20 -26.31 1.51 2.60
N ASP A 21 -26.42 1.76 1.31
CA ASP A 21 -25.62 1.02 0.32
C ASP A 21 -24.20 1.61 0.36
N PHE A 22 -23.23 0.80 0.79
CA PHE A 22 -21.81 1.13 0.79
C PHE A 22 -21.14 0.53 -0.45
N ASP A 23 -21.11 1.28 -1.54
CA ASP A 23 -20.16 1.04 -2.63
C ASP A 23 -18.79 1.59 -2.20
N SER A 24 -17.95 0.73 -1.61
CA SER A 24 -16.53 1.01 -1.43
C SER A 24 -15.68 -0.26 -1.65
N ALA A 25 -15.68 -0.73 -2.90
CA ALA A 25 -14.63 -1.61 -3.39
C ALA A 25 -13.34 -0.78 -3.57
N ASP A 26 -12.51 -0.70 -2.53
CA ASP A 26 -11.13 -0.19 -2.58
C ASP A 26 -10.43 -0.45 -1.21
N THR A 27 -10.26 -1.73 -0.80
CA THR A 27 -9.25 -2.12 0.22
C THR A 27 -9.02 -3.65 0.28
N ASP A 28 -7.98 -4.13 -0.40
CA ASP A 28 -7.54 -5.54 -0.32
C ASP A 28 -6.69 -5.77 0.95
N PHE A 29 -7.31 -6.29 2.01
CA PHE A 29 -6.60 -6.86 3.16
C PHE A 29 -6.72 -8.39 3.16
N VAL A 30 -5.59 -9.09 3.02
CA VAL A 30 -5.55 -10.56 3.13
C VAL A 30 -5.40 -10.96 4.60
N LEU A 31 -6.52 -11.29 5.24
CA LEU A 31 -6.54 -11.79 6.61
C LEU A 31 -6.22 -13.31 6.64
N VAL A 32 -4.97 -13.68 6.94
CA VAL A 32 -4.60 -15.09 7.12
C VAL A 32 -4.89 -15.55 8.55
N VAL A 33 -6.03 -16.22 8.73
CA VAL A 33 -6.43 -16.81 10.01
C VAL A 33 -5.97 -18.26 10.09
N GLN A 34 -4.96 -18.54 10.93
CA GLN A 34 -4.54 -19.92 11.23
C GLN A 34 -5.11 -20.36 12.59
N LYS A 35 -6.03 -21.32 12.56
CA LYS A 35 -6.52 -22.00 13.77
C LYS A 35 -5.51 -23.07 14.20
N THR A 36 -4.91 -22.91 15.38
CA THR A 36 -3.96 -23.88 15.94
C THR A 36 -4.64 -24.75 17.00
N ASP A 37 -5.14 -25.91 16.60
CA ASP A 37 -5.61 -26.93 17.54
C ASP A 37 -4.40 -27.66 18.18
N THR A 38 -4.24 -27.49 19.50
CA THR A 38 -3.22 -28.12 20.39
C THR A 38 -1.73 -27.84 20.16
N ILE A 39 -1.11 -27.17 21.14
CA ILE A 39 0.34 -27.21 21.38
C ILE A 39 0.68 -28.52 22.12
N ARG A 40 1.61 -29.31 21.57
CA ARG A 40 2.42 -30.26 22.34
C ARG A 40 3.89 -29.90 22.15
N GLU A 41 4.65 -29.90 23.23
CA GLU A 41 6.11 -29.75 23.17
C GLU A 41 6.70 -30.87 22.30
N ILE A 42 7.44 -30.49 21.26
CA ILE A 42 8.34 -31.40 20.55
C ILE A 42 9.75 -31.04 21.01
N ASN A 43 10.27 -31.86 21.92
CA ASN A 43 11.63 -31.74 22.43
C ASN A 43 12.55 -32.67 21.64
N ASP A 44 13.56 -32.05 21.01
CA ASP A 44 14.76 -32.62 20.38
C ASP A 44 14.68 -33.76 19.31
N ARG A 45 15.39 -33.50 18.19
CA ARG A 45 16.07 -34.46 17.29
C ARG A 45 15.43 -35.84 17.00
N THR A 46 14.79 -35.98 15.84
CA THR A 46 15.28 -36.81 14.69
C THR A 46 14.32 -36.76 13.50
N ASP A 47 14.81 -37.10 12.30
CA ASP A 47 14.02 -37.29 11.09
C ASP A 47 12.84 -38.25 11.29
N SER A 48 11.60 -37.81 11.00
CA SER A 48 10.54 -38.67 10.44
C SER A 48 9.33 -37.89 9.95
N ARG A 49 8.77 -38.37 8.83
CA ARG A 49 7.53 -37.89 8.21
C ARG A 49 6.31 -38.29 9.05
N VAL A 50 5.25 -37.47 9.02
CA VAL A 50 3.89 -37.91 9.35
C VAL A 50 2.96 -37.53 8.20
N LEU A 51 2.21 -38.50 7.69
CA LEU A 51 1.18 -38.38 6.66
C LEU A 51 -0.13 -39.02 7.15
N GLY A 52 -1.26 -38.48 6.69
CA GLY A 52 -2.57 -39.12 6.67
C GLY A 52 -3.72 -38.14 6.94
N LEU A 53 -4.97 -38.31 6.47
CA LEU A 53 -5.64 -39.22 5.52
C LEU A 53 -7.03 -38.58 5.23
N ASP A 54 -7.73 -38.67 4.09
CA ASP A 54 -7.48 -39.08 2.69
C ASP A 54 -8.58 -38.37 1.83
N SER A 55 -8.55 -38.19 0.51
CA SER A 55 -8.75 -39.26 -0.48
C SER A 55 -8.73 -38.80 -1.95
N HIS A 56 -8.18 -39.68 -2.81
CA HIS A 56 -8.44 -39.82 -4.25
C HIS A 56 -8.01 -38.72 -5.27
N LYS A 57 -6.68 -38.52 -5.43
CA LYS A 57 -5.90 -38.94 -6.63
C LYS A 57 -4.51 -38.26 -6.67
N PRO A 58 -3.41 -39.00 -6.90
CA PRO A 58 -2.10 -38.38 -7.11
C PRO A 58 -1.88 -38.03 -8.59
N ILE A 59 -1.72 -36.73 -8.87
CA ILE A 59 -0.99 -36.26 -10.06
C ILE A 59 0.29 -35.60 -9.53
N GLY A 60 1.44 -36.07 -10.00
CA GLY A 60 2.75 -35.65 -9.47
C GLY A 60 3.37 -34.46 -10.20
N ARG A 61 4.53 -34.05 -9.66
CA ARG A 61 5.40 -32.91 -10.00
C ARG A 61 5.05 -31.62 -9.28
N GLY A 62 6.11 -30.94 -8.82
CA GLY A 62 6.04 -29.89 -7.83
C GLY A 62 5.42 -28.60 -8.35
N VAL A 63 4.68 -27.93 -7.46
CA VAL A 63 4.10 -26.62 -7.69
C VAL A 63 4.93 -25.60 -6.92
N SER A 64 5.64 -24.75 -7.64
CA SER A 64 6.36 -23.59 -7.11
C SER A 64 5.60 -22.29 -7.37
N ASP A 65 4.26 -22.38 -7.48
CA ASP A 65 3.38 -21.30 -7.90
C ASP A 65 2.22 -21.14 -6.92
N TRP A 66 2.27 -20.08 -6.11
CA TRP A 66 1.17 -19.63 -5.24
C TRP A 66 0.20 -18.68 -5.98
N THR A 67 0.53 -18.30 -7.20
CA THR A 67 -0.22 -17.33 -8.02
C THR A 67 -1.64 -17.82 -8.37
N GLY A 68 -1.79 -19.12 -8.66
CA GLY A 68 -3.06 -19.69 -9.15
C GLY A 68 -4.19 -19.83 -8.12
N ILE A 69 -3.97 -19.52 -6.83
CA ILE A 69 -5.04 -19.56 -5.81
C ILE A 69 -5.83 -18.23 -5.78
N MET A 70 -5.19 -17.11 -6.12
CA MET A 70 -5.81 -15.78 -6.08
C MET A 70 -6.84 -15.56 -7.21
N ASP A 71 -6.63 -16.14 -8.39
CA ASP A 71 -7.50 -15.95 -9.58
C ASP A 71 -8.87 -16.68 -9.49
N SER A 72 -9.20 -17.32 -8.36
CA SER A 72 -10.41 -18.15 -8.20
C SER A 72 -11.33 -17.75 -7.04
N LEU A 73 -11.04 -16.65 -6.33
CA LEU A 73 -11.90 -16.12 -5.28
C LEU A 73 -12.94 -15.17 -5.89
N SER A 74 -14.16 -15.67 -6.10
CA SER A 74 -15.34 -14.84 -6.37
C SER A 74 -15.72 -14.00 -5.15
N GLU A 75 -16.24 -12.80 -5.38
CA GLU A 75 -16.69 -11.81 -4.38
C GLU A 75 -17.94 -12.25 -3.59
N GLU A 76 -17.91 -13.41 -2.91
CA GLU A 76 -18.91 -13.75 -1.90
C GLU A 76 -18.44 -13.32 -0.51
N THR A 77 -19.10 -12.30 0.04
CA THR A 77 -18.91 -11.88 1.44
C THR A 77 -19.43 -12.95 2.39
N ILE A 78 -18.57 -13.90 2.77
CA ILE A 78 -18.92 -14.96 3.73
C ILE A 78 -18.95 -14.36 5.15
N MET A 79 -20.16 -14.00 5.61
CA MET A 79 -20.45 -13.70 7.01
C MET A 79 -20.31 -14.96 7.87
N LEU A 80 -19.11 -15.25 8.35
CA LEU A 80 -18.86 -16.33 9.31
C LEU A 80 -19.08 -15.84 10.77
N PRO A 81 -19.93 -16.50 11.56
CA PRO A 81 -20.01 -16.26 12.99
C PRO A 81 -18.83 -16.95 13.70
N LEU A 82 -17.68 -16.28 13.75
CA LEU A 82 -16.48 -16.81 14.39
C LEU A 82 -16.33 -16.31 15.83
N ASP A 83 -16.45 -17.24 16.77
CA ASP A 83 -15.78 -17.15 18.05
C ASP A 83 -14.27 -17.18 17.79
N LEU A 84 -13.60 -16.05 18.05
CA LEU A 84 -12.16 -15.87 17.81
C LEU A 84 -11.30 -16.25 19.02
N SER A 85 -11.87 -16.85 20.07
CA SER A 85 -11.08 -17.36 21.19
C SER A 85 -10.01 -18.36 20.69
N ASN A 86 -8.75 -18.10 21.07
CA ASN A 86 -7.54 -18.80 20.61
C ASN A 86 -7.10 -18.58 19.14
N THR A 87 -7.62 -17.56 18.44
CA THR A 87 -7.11 -17.18 17.11
C THR A 87 -5.84 -16.33 17.24
N GLN A 88 -4.76 -16.70 16.53
CA GLN A 88 -3.57 -15.84 16.42
C GLN A 88 -3.73 -14.87 15.24
N LEU A 89 -3.76 -13.57 15.52
CA LEU A 89 -3.82 -12.52 14.50
C LEU A 89 -2.41 -12.12 14.09
N TRP A 90 -2.03 -12.44 12.85
CA TRP A 90 -0.75 -12.03 12.26
C TRP A 90 -0.97 -10.78 11.39
N ILE A 91 -0.67 -9.60 11.94
CA ILE A 91 -0.70 -8.35 11.17
C ILE A 91 0.59 -8.25 10.36
N TRP A 92 0.47 -8.11 9.05
CA TRP A 92 1.60 -7.88 8.15
C TRP A 92 1.87 -6.37 8.05
N GLU A 93 2.96 -5.92 8.68
CA GLU A 93 3.50 -4.58 8.50
C GLU A 93 4.62 -4.64 7.43
N PRO A 94 4.54 -3.88 6.31
CA PRO A 94 5.65 -3.76 5.37
C PRO A 94 6.80 -2.95 6.01
N THR A 95 7.81 -3.63 6.54
CA THR A 95 9.00 -3.00 7.13
C THR A 95 10.00 -2.51 6.08
N SER A 96 10.67 -1.38 6.33
CA SER A 96 11.83 -0.98 5.53
C SER A 96 13.08 -1.83 5.82
N GLU A 97 13.71 -2.24 4.72
CA GLU A 97 15.09 -2.66 4.40
C GLU A 97 15.94 -3.58 5.33
N PHE A 98 15.74 -3.69 6.64
CA PHE A 98 16.72 -4.36 7.54
C PHE A 98 16.28 -5.64 8.28
N SER A 99 15.22 -6.32 7.84
CA SER A 99 14.92 -7.68 8.34
C SER A 99 14.42 -8.64 7.26
N GLN A 100 15.23 -9.67 6.97
CA GLN A 100 14.81 -10.87 6.20
C GLN A 100 13.82 -11.78 6.99
N ILE A 101 13.39 -11.33 8.16
CA ILE A 101 12.39 -11.98 9.01
C ILE A 101 11.22 -11.00 9.10
N PRO A 102 9.98 -11.39 8.71
CA PRO A 102 8.82 -10.54 8.92
C PRO A 102 8.69 -10.19 10.41
N ARG A 103 8.63 -8.90 10.74
CA ARG A 103 8.32 -8.44 12.10
C ARG A 103 6.83 -8.64 12.36
N TYR A 104 6.49 -9.84 12.79
CA TYR A 104 5.21 -10.07 13.44
C TYR A 104 5.18 -9.27 14.75
N ARG A 105 4.36 -8.23 14.80
CA ARG A 105 4.03 -7.59 16.07
C ARG A 105 3.24 -8.61 16.88
N TYR A 106 3.85 -9.13 17.94
CA TYR A 106 3.15 -9.92 18.96
C TYR A 106 2.29 -8.96 19.79
N GLY A 107 1.23 -8.44 19.17
CA GLY A 107 0.14 -7.83 19.90
C GLY A 107 -0.49 -8.92 20.73
N TYR A 108 -0.48 -8.79 22.06
CA TYR A 108 -1.49 -9.46 22.85
C TYR A 108 -2.83 -8.99 22.27
N LEU A 109 -3.62 -9.93 21.75
CA LEU A 109 -5.04 -9.68 21.61
C LEU A 109 -5.52 -9.13 22.97
N PRO A 110 -6.27 -8.02 23.00
CA PRO A 110 -6.91 -7.62 24.24
C PRO A 110 -7.68 -8.81 24.81
N GLN A 111 -7.85 -8.86 26.14
CA GLN A 111 -8.76 -9.82 26.80
C GLN A 111 -10.00 -9.97 25.92
N SER A 112 -10.38 -11.22 25.63
CA SER A 112 -11.23 -11.51 24.47
C SER A 112 -12.48 -10.63 24.53
N TRP A 113 -13.08 -10.27 23.40
CA TRP A 113 -14.23 -9.37 23.43
C TRP A 113 -15.38 -9.93 24.31
N SER A 114 -15.41 -11.24 24.56
CA SER A 114 -16.21 -11.91 25.60
C SER A 114 -15.92 -11.40 27.03
N ASP A 115 -14.65 -11.32 27.42
CA ASP A 115 -14.14 -11.07 28.78
C ASP A 115 -14.25 -9.61 29.22
N LEU A 116 -14.31 -8.66 28.29
CA LEU A 116 -14.44 -7.24 28.59
C LEU A 116 -15.80 -6.94 29.23
N THR A 117 -15.78 -6.19 30.34
CA THR A 117 -17.01 -5.67 30.96
C THR A 117 -17.73 -4.70 30.01
N PRO A 118 -19.05 -4.47 30.17
CA PRO A 118 -19.78 -3.52 29.33
C PRO A 118 -19.16 -2.11 29.28
N SER A 119 -18.57 -1.64 30.39
CA SER A 119 -17.89 -0.34 30.45
C SER A 119 -16.55 -0.32 29.69
N GLU A 120 -15.84 -1.44 29.61
CA GLU A 120 -14.61 -1.56 28.83
C GLU A 120 -14.90 -1.64 27.33
N LYS A 121 -15.97 -2.33 26.94
CA LYS A 121 -16.50 -2.35 25.57
C LYS A 121 -16.89 -0.96 25.11
N GLU A 122 -17.64 -0.22 25.92
CA GLU A 122 -18.05 1.16 25.64
C GLU A 122 -16.83 2.08 25.47
N LYS A 123 -15.81 1.96 26.34
CA LYS A 123 -14.54 2.71 26.21
C LYS A 123 -13.76 2.34 24.95
N GLN A 124 -13.65 1.05 24.60
CA GLN A 124 -12.97 0.63 23.37
C GLN A 124 -13.71 1.14 22.12
N GLN A 125 -15.05 1.06 22.10
CA GLN A 125 -15.87 1.55 20.99
C GLN A 125 -15.80 3.08 20.86
N ALA A 126 -15.80 3.83 21.97
CA ALA A 126 -15.58 5.27 21.97
C ALA A 126 -14.18 5.65 21.46
N ASN A 127 -13.14 4.92 21.86
CA ASN A 127 -11.78 5.11 21.35
C ASN A 127 -11.69 4.86 19.84
N MET A 128 -12.22 3.73 19.34
CA MET A 128 -12.24 3.40 17.90
C MET A 128 -12.99 4.46 17.07
N THR A 129 -14.10 4.99 17.59
CA THR A 129 -14.87 6.06 16.94
C THR A 129 -14.11 7.39 16.91
N THR A 130 -13.36 7.69 17.98
CA THR A 130 -12.54 8.91 18.06
C THR A 130 -11.35 8.85 17.10
N THR A 131 -10.66 7.70 17.04
CA THR A 131 -9.55 7.46 16.11
C THR A 131 -10.00 7.60 14.65
N THR A 132 -11.08 6.93 14.25
CA THR A 132 -11.58 7.01 12.85
C THR A 132 -12.07 8.40 12.46
N HIS A 133 -12.64 9.19 13.39
CA HIS A 133 -12.97 10.59 13.10
C HIS A 133 -11.71 11.45 12.90
N TYR A 134 -10.68 11.27 13.74
CA TYR A 134 -9.43 12.02 13.63
C TYR A 134 -8.68 11.67 12.32
N GLU A 135 -8.55 10.38 12.00
CA GLU A 135 -7.94 9.90 10.76
C GLU A 135 -8.66 10.47 9.53
N LYS A 136 -9.99 10.46 9.51
CA LYS A 136 -10.78 11.03 8.41
C LYS A 136 -10.61 12.55 8.29
N SER A 137 -10.52 13.27 9.42
CA SER A 137 -10.26 14.72 9.41
C SER A 137 -8.87 15.05 8.86
N LEU A 138 -7.85 14.30 9.29
CA LEU A 138 -6.48 14.44 8.80
C LEU A 138 -6.38 14.11 7.30
N GLN A 139 -7.05 13.05 6.87
CA GLN A 139 -7.10 12.66 5.46
C GLN A 139 -7.67 13.77 4.56
N VAL A 140 -8.73 14.46 4.99
CA VAL A 140 -9.30 15.61 4.25
C VAL A 140 -8.30 16.76 4.18
N GLU A 141 -7.66 17.12 5.29
CA GLU A 141 -6.62 18.17 5.32
C GLU A 141 -5.45 17.87 4.37
N VAL A 142 -4.96 16.61 4.36
CA VAL A 142 -3.88 16.18 3.46
C VAL A 142 -4.33 16.22 2.00
N THR A 143 -5.54 15.76 1.69
CA THR A 143 -6.10 15.78 0.33
C THR A 143 -6.18 17.22 -0.19
N GLU A 144 -6.78 18.14 0.59
CA GLU A 144 -6.87 19.56 0.24
C GLU A 144 -5.48 20.21 0.06
N ARG A 145 -4.51 19.83 0.91
CA ARG A 145 -3.14 20.34 0.82
C ARG A 145 -2.43 19.86 -0.44
N VAL A 146 -2.51 18.57 -0.78
CA VAL A 146 -1.87 18.00 -1.98
C VAL A 146 -2.53 18.52 -3.26
N GLU A 147 -3.88 18.55 -3.32
CA GLU A 147 -4.59 19.14 -4.46
C GLU A 147 -4.28 20.63 -4.64
N GLY A 148 -4.11 21.38 -3.54
CA GLY A 148 -3.71 22.78 -3.57
C GLY A 148 -2.33 23.00 -4.19
N ILE A 149 -1.36 22.12 -3.90
CA ILE A 149 -0.02 22.16 -4.50
C ILE A 149 -0.11 21.91 -6.02
N PHE A 150 -0.79 20.84 -6.46
CA PHE A 150 -0.94 20.54 -7.88
C PHE A 150 -1.68 21.64 -8.66
N ARG A 151 -2.67 22.29 -8.04
CA ARG A 151 -3.43 23.37 -8.67
C ARG A 151 -2.59 24.61 -8.93
N ALA A 152 -1.71 24.98 -7.99
CA ALA A 152 -0.82 26.13 -8.16
C ALA A 152 0.09 26.01 -9.40
N ILE A 153 0.47 24.77 -9.77
CA ILE A 153 1.31 24.48 -10.93
C ILE A 153 0.49 24.31 -12.21
N ALA A 154 -0.74 23.80 -12.13
CA ALA A 154 -1.60 23.65 -13.30
C ALA A 154 -1.97 24.99 -13.97
N GLU A 155 -1.81 26.11 -13.25
CA GLU A 155 -2.06 27.47 -13.74
C GLU A 155 -0.83 28.10 -14.43
N GLU A 156 0.37 27.50 -14.30
CA GLU A 156 1.64 28.05 -14.79
C GLU A 156 2.38 27.06 -15.71
N ALA A 157 3.20 27.56 -16.63
CA ALA A 157 4.13 26.70 -17.34
C ALA A 157 5.27 26.32 -16.37
N LEU A 158 5.68 25.05 -16.33
CA LEU A 158 6.80 24.61 -15.50
C LEU A 158 8.13 25.19 -16.01
N GLU A 159 8.45 26.39 -15.52
CA GLU A 159 9.77 27.03 -15.62
C GLU A 159 10.61 26.70 -14.38
N ASP A 160 11.94 26.82 -14.46
CA ASP A 160 12.89 26.36 -13.42
C ASP A 160 12.56 26.90 -12.01
N GLU A 161 12.13 28.17 -11.90
CA GLU A 161 11.76 28.81 -10.63
C GLU A 161 10.50 28.17 -10.00
N ILE A 162 9.58 27.66 -10.83
CA ILE A 162 8.33 27.02 -10.40
C ILE A 162 8.57 25.57 -9.98
N GLU A 163 9.51 24.85 -10.63
CA GLU A 163 9.94 23.51 -10.20
C GLU A 163 10.57 23.55 -8.79
N GLU A 164 11.36 24.58 -8.46
CA GLU A 164 11.92 24.74 -7.10
C GLU A 164 10.83 24.94 -6.04
N VAL A 165 9.88 25.87 -6.29
CA VAL A 165 8.77 26.15 -5.36
C VAL A 165 7.88 24.92 -5.18
N PHE A 166 7.57 24.22 -6.27
CA PHE A 166 6.82 22.96 -6.23
C PHE A 166 7.53 21.91 -5.37
N SER A 167 8.79 21.62 -5.70
CA SER A 167 9.59 20.59 -5.02
C SER A 167 9.65 20.84 -3.51
N LYS A 168 9.84 22.11 -3.12
CA LYS A 168 9.82 22.50 -1.71
C LYS A 168 8.45 22.26 -1.05
N CYS A 169 7.36 22.73 -1.63
CA CYS A 169 6.02 22.55 -1.04
C CYS A 169 5.59 21.07 -0.97
N LEU A 170 5.97 20.27 -1.98
CA LEU A 170 5.73 18.83 -2.02
C LEU A 170 6.54 18.10 -0.94
N LEU A 171 7.82 18.42 -0.80
CA LEU A 171 8.72 17.86 0.22
C LEU A 171 8.27 18.22 1.65
N GLU A 172 7.84 19.47 1.88
CA GLU A 172 7.25 19.89 3.15
C GLU A 172 5.99 19.08 3.49
N CYS A 173 5.10 18.87 2.51
CA CYS A 173 3.90 18.06 2.69
C CYS A 173 4.21 16.59 3.01
N ILE A 174 5.14 15.97 2.26
CA ILE A 174 5.56 14.57 2.47
C ILE A 174 6.26 14.39 3.83
N ARG A 175 7.03 15.38 4.30
CA ARG A 175 7.65 15.33 5.65
C ARG A 175 6.66 15.56 6.77
N GLN A 176 5.59 16.33 6.55
CA GLN A 176 4.58 16.63 7.58
C GLN A 176 3.57 15.50 7.77
N TYR A 177 3.15 14.83 6.68
CA TYR A 177 2.06 13.84 6.71
C TYR A 177 2.48 12.43 6.26
N GLU A 178 3.78 12.23 6.04
CA GLU A 178 4.41 10.94 5.73
C GLU A 178 3.67 10.12 4.65
N GLY A 179 3.31 8.86 4.96
CA GLY A 179 2.64 7.95 4.01
C GLY A 179 1.28 8.44 3.55
N ILE A 180 0.57 9.27 4.34
CA ILE A 180 -0.75 9.80 3.96
C ILE A 180 -0.60 10.74 2.75
N ALA A 181 0.38 11.64 2.77
CA ALA A 181 0.67 12.51 1.62
C ALA A 181 1.09 11.71 0.39
N VAL A 182 1.92 10.68 0.54
CA VAL A 182 2.34 9.83 -0.60
C VAL A 182 1.16 9.04 -1.18
N ASN A 183 0.22 8.57 -0.34
CA ASN A 183 -1.00 7.90 -0.79
C ASN A 183 -1.94 8.84 -1.59
N GLU A 184 -2.05 10.12 -1.21
CA GLU A 184 -2.83 11.11 -1.97
C GLU A 184 -2.16 11.46 -3.30
N ILE A 185 -0.85 11.69 -3.30
CA ILE A 185 -0.06 11.88 -4.53
C ILE A 185 -0.23 10.68 -5.47
N GLN A 186 -0.19 9.46 -4.91
CA GLN A 186 -0.46 8.22 -5.64
C GLN A 186 -1.85 8.18 -6.25
N HIS A 187 -2.90 8.52 -5.49
CA HIS A 187 -4.28 8.54 -5.98
C HIS A 187 -4.45 9.54 -7.14
N ILE A 188 -3.78 10.69 -7.07
CA ILE A 188 -3.80 11.73 -8.10
C ILE A 188 -3.05 11.28 -9.37
N ILE A 189 -1.84 10.73 -9.24
CA ILE A 189 -1.00 10.32 -10.38
C ILE A 189 -1.55 9.05 -11.04
N LEU A 190 -1.86 8.00 -10.28
CA LEU A 190 -2.29 6.72 -10.85
C LEU A 190 -3.71 6.76 -11.44
N LYS A 191 -4.55 7.71 -11.02
CA LYS A 191 -5.85 8.01 -11.66
C LYS A 191 -5.73 9.10 -12.74
N GLU A 192 -4.51 9.48 -13.13
CA GLU A 192 -4.15 10.44 -14.19
C GLU A 192 -4.92 11.77 -14.10
N LYS A 193 -5.10 12.29 -12.87
CA LYS A 193 -5.85 13.52 -12.57
C LYS A 193 -5.08 14.83 -12.83
N VAL A 194 -3.81 14.73 -13.21
CA VAL A 194 -2.88 15.86 -13.43
C VAL A 194 -2.21 15.71 -14.79
N SER A 195 -1.60 16.80 -15.29
CA SER A 195 -0.86 16.74 -16.56
C SER A 195 0.30 15.73 -16.48
N PRO A 196 0.66 15.08 -17.61
CA PRO A 196 1.81 14.19 -17.67
C PRO A 196 3.12 14.83 -17.20
N GLU A 197 3.29 16.13 -17.46
CA GLU A 197 4.45 16.94 -17.11
C GLU A 197 4.52 17.14 -15.58
N SER A 198 3.43 17.56 -14.94
CA SER A 198 3.40 17.70 -13.47
C SER A 198 3.60 16.36 -12.78
N ALA A 199 3.04 15.26 -13.31
CA ALA A 199 3.25 13.92 -12.78
C ALA A 199 4.71 13.44 -12.95
N GLU A 200 5.37 13.73 -14.08
CA GLU A 200 6.78 13.41 -14.33
C GLU A 200 7.71 14.08 -13.31
N VAL A 201 7.53 15.40 -13.12
CA VAL A 201 8.29 16.19 -12.15
C VAL A 201 8.02 15.69 -10.73
N THR A 202 6.76 15.39 -10.39
CA THR A 202 6.41 14.83 -9.07
C THR A 202 7.15 13.51 -8.80
N LEU A 203 7.16 12.58 -9.77
CA LEU A 203 7.80 11.28 -9.60
C LEU A 203 9.32 11.39 -9.50
N ARG A 204 9.94 12.32 -10.23
CA ARG A 204 11.36 12.66 -10.06
C ARG A 204 11.66 13.15 -8.65
N ILE A 205 10.92 14.15 -8.17
CA ILE A 205 11.08 14.70 -6.82
C ILE A 205 10.90 13.58 -5.78
N VAL A 206 9.81 12.81 -5.86
CA VAL A 206 9.49 11.68 -4.97
C VAL A 206 10.62 10.65 -4.89
N GLY A 207 11.32 10.38 -5.99
CA GLY A 207 12.46 9.48 -6.01
C GLY A 207 13.71 10.04 -5.30
N ASP A 208 13.94 11.35 -5.39
CA ASP A 208 15.11 12.04 -4.84
C ASP A 208 14.97 12.38 -3.33
N ILE A 209 13.79 12.20 -2.74
CA ILE A 209 13.58 12.46 -1.30
C ILE A 209 14.43 11.50 -0.45
N ASP A 210 15.35 12.06 0.35
CA ASP A 210 15.92 11.37 1.50
C ASP A 210 14.97 11.50 2.71
N HIS A 211 14.13 10.47 2.89
CA HIS A 211 13.19 10.33 4.01
C HIS A 211 12.82 8.86 4.19
N GLU A 212 13.33 8.26 5.27
CA GLU A 212 13.15 6.85 5.61
C GLU A 212 11.69 6.45 5.90
N PRO A 213 10.88 7.20 6.70
CA PRO A 213 9.49 6.81 7.00
C PRO A 213 8.60 6.65 5.77
N THR A 214 8.92 7.32 4.66
CA THR A 214 8.13 7.26 3.42
C THR A 214 8.73 6.37 2.34
N TYR A 215 9.92 5.78 2.55
CA TYR A 215 10.66 5.01 1.54
C TYR A 215 9.80 3.96 0.83
N GLY A 216 9.10 3.10 1.59
CA GLY A 216 8.25 2.05 1.04
C GLY A 216 7.09 2.56 0.18
N TYR A 217 6.41 3.63 0.62
CA TYR A 217 5.32 4.27 -0.12
C TYR A 217 5.83 4.90 -1.43
N ARG A 218 6.97 5.59 -1.38
CA ARG A 218 7.58 6.25 -2.55
C ARG A 218 8.01 5.23 -3.59
N ARG A 219 8.67 4.14 -3.18
CA ARG A 219 9.03 3.02 -4.06
C ARG A 219 7.81 2.40 -4.73
N TRP A 220 6.77 2.08 -3.94
CA TRP A 220 5.53 1.49 -4.45
C TRP A 220 4.87 2.39 -5.51
N LEU A 221 4.74 3.70 -5.24
CA LEU A 221 4.18 4.66 -6.19
C LEU A 221 4.96 4.65 -7.51
N LEU A 222 6.29 4.74 -7.44
CA LEU A 222 7.13 4.74 -8.62
C LEU A 222 7.05 3.42 -9.42
N GLU A 223 7.07 2.27 -8.74
CA GLU A 223 6.87 0.95 -9.35
C GLU A 223 5.52 0.81 -10.07
N LYS A 224 4.44 1.36 -9.49
CA LYS A 224 3.12 1.37 -10.14
C LYS A 224 3.07 2.35 -11.32
N ALA A 225 3.59 3.56 -11.15
CA ALA A 225 3.62 4.55 -12.21
C ALA A 225 4.38 4.03 -13.44
N LEU A 226 5.55 3.41 -13.23
CA LEU A 226 6.36 2.76 -14.27
C LEU A 226 5.59 1.65 -15.03
N LEU A 227 4.73 0.89 -14.35
CA LEU A 227 4.05 -0.26 -14.92
C LEU A 227 2.67 0.03 -15.53
N TYR A 228 1.95 1.04 -15.05
CA TYR A 228 0.51 1.18 -15.29
C TYR A 228 0.07 2.54 -15.84
N CYS A 229 0.83 3.64 -15.68
CA CYS A 229 0.46 4.92 -16.29
C CYS A 229 0.53 4.84 -17.82
N SER A 230 -0.45 5.46 -18.49
CA SER A 230 -0.67 5.43 -19.93
C SER A 230 0.35 6.29 -20.68
N SER A 231 0.74 7.43 -20.11
CA SER A 231 1.68 8.38 -20.71
C SER A 231 3.14 7.90 -20.58
N PRO A 232 3.94 7.91 -21.67
CA PRO A 232 5.37 7.63 -21.59
C PRO A 232 6.14 8.70 -20.80
N VAL A 233 5.64 9.94 -20.73
CA VAL A 233 6.29 11.03 -19.96
C VAL A 233 6.28 10.69 -18.46
N VAL A 234 5.12 10.26 -17.94
CA VAL A 234 4.95 9.82 -16.55
C VAL A 234 5.81 8.59 -16.23
N ARG A 235 5.89 7.63 -17.17
CA ARG A 235 6.75 6.45 -17.02
C ARG A 235 8.25 6.77 -17.05
N ASP A 236 8.68 7.82 -17.76
CA ASP A 236 10.07 8.28 -17.71
C ASP A 236 10.39 8.93 -16.36
N GLY A 237 9.50 9.79 -15.84
CA GLY A 237 9.62 10.34 -14.49
C GLY A 237 9.69 9.26 -13.40
N ALA A 238 8.88 8.20 -13.51
CA ALA A 238 8.97 7.03 -12.65
C ALA A 238 10.32 6.29 -12.76
N ASN A 239 10.83 6.12 -13.99
CA ASN A 239 12.14 5.51 -14.25
C ASN A 239 13.29 6.35 -13.64
N ILE A 240 13.23 7.68 -13.77
CA ILE A 240 14.22 8.59 -13.18
C ILE A 240 14.13 8.55 -11.64
N GLY A 241 12.92 8.62 -11.07
CA GLY A 241 12.73 8.54 -9.62
C GLY A 241 13.25 7.23 -9.00
N LEU A 242 13.01 6.08 -9.63
CA LEU A 242 13.60 4.80 -9.20
C LEU A 242 15.14 4.78 -9.34
N SER A 243 15.69 5.50 -10.33
CA SER A 243 17.14 5.62 -10.50
C SER A 243 17.81 6.40 -9.37
N TYR A 244 17.12 7.41 -8.81
CA TYR A 244 17.57 8.17 -7.63
C TYR A 244 17.49 7.31 -6.35
N MET A 245 16.37 6.62 -6.12
CA MET A 245 16.23 5.68 -5.00
C MET A 245 17.28 4.56 -5.03
N ASN A 246 17.73 4.18 -6.23
CA ASN A 246 18.85 3.27 -6.45
C ASN A 246 18.66 1.88 -5.81
N ASP A 247 17.42 1.43 -5.71
CA ASP A 247 17.02 0.21 -5.02
C ASP A 247 17.04 -1.03 -5.94
N PRO A 248 17.81 -2.08 -5.64
CA PRO A 248 17.76 -3.35 -6.35
C PRO A 248 16.38 -4.03 -6.38
N HIS A 249 15.46 -3.74 -5.44
CA HIS A 249 14.10 -4.28 -5.47
C HIS A 249 13.29 -3.81 -6.68
N ALA A 250 13.67 -2.70 -7.33
CA ALA A 250 13.04 -2.20 -8.56
C ALA A 250 13.38 -3.05 -9.82
N ILE A 251 14.43 -3.88 -9.79
CA ILE A 251 14.89 -4.71 -10.93
C ILE A 251 13.77 -5.52 -11.61
N PRO A 252 12.93 -6.31 -10.91
CA PRO A 252 11.81 -7.04 -11.51
C PRO A 252 10.77 -6.12 -12.17
N PHE A 253 10.53 -4.93 -11.61
CA PHE A 253 9.59 -3.95 -12.16
C PHE A 253 10.12 -3.35 -13.47
N PHE A 254 11.41 -2.99 -13.53
CA PHE A 254 12.08 -2.57 -14.76
C PHE A 254 12.00 -3.65 -15.86
N LYS A 255 12.28 -4.91 -15.55
CA LYS A 255 12.19 -6.02 -16.51
C LYS A 255 10.78 -6.16 -17.09
N LYS A 256 9.75 -6.04 -16.24
CA LYS A 256 8.33 -6.09 -16.65
C LYS A 256 7.89 -4.85 -17.45
N ALA A 257 8.40 -3.66 -17.10
CA ALA A 257 8.13 -2.41 -17.83
C ALA A 257 8.75 -2.44 -19.24
N ILE A 258 10.03 -2.78 -19.35
CA ILE A 258 10.77 -2.88 -20.62
C ILE A 258 10.09 -3.81 -21.62
N GLN A 259 9.55 -4.95 -21.15
CA GLN A 259 8.81 -5.90 -22.00
C GLN A 259 7.48 -5.36 -22.54
N LYS A 260 6.85 -4.42 -21.82
CA LYS A 260 5.54 -3.82 -22.18
C LYS A 260 5.67 -2.49 -22.93
N GLU A 261 6.80 -1.80 -22.77
CA GLU A 261 7.01 -0.47 -23.32
C GLU A 261 6.97 -0.47 -24.86
N ARG A 262 6.24 0.48 -25.43
CA ARG A 262 6.08 0.68 -26.87
C ARG A 262 6.94 1.82 -27.40
N ASN A 263 7.31 2.78 -26.55
CA ASN A 263 8.23 3.86 -26.88
C ASN A 263 9.67 3.36 -26.82
N PHE A 264 10.31 3.21 -27.99
CA PHE A 264 11.67 2.66 -28.09
C PHE A 264 12.75 3.50 -27.39
N LEU A 265 12.56 4.84 -27.28
CA LEU A 265 13.50 5.71 -26.57
C LEU A 265 13.42 5.43 -25.08
N LEU A 266 12.22 5.44 -24.51
CA LEU A 266 11.99 5.15 -23.10
C LEU A 266 12.43 3.72 -22.74
N GLN A 267 12.12 2.73 -23.58
CA GLN A 267 12.60 1.36 -23.40
C GLN A 267 14.15 1.32 -23.34
N ARG A 268 14.84 2.10 -24.18
CA ARG A 268 16.31 2.20 -24.16
C ARG A 268 16.83 2.92 -22.91
N VAL A 269 16.12 3.91 -22.37
CA VAL A 269 16.48 4.58 -21.10
C VAL A 269 16.29 3.60 -19.94
N MET A 270 15.13 2.96 -19.80
CA MET A 270 14.86 1.95 -18.77
C MET A 270 15.90 0.81 -18.76
N ASN A 271 16.35 0.36 -19.93
CA ASN A 271 17.42 -0.65 -20.02
C ASN A 271 18.76 -0.17 -19.43
N LYS A 272 19.11 1.12 -19.56
CA LYS A 272 20.31 1.66 -18.91
C LYS A 272 20.17 1.67 -17.40
N THR A 273 19.02 2.11 -16.89
CA THR A 273 18.71 2.12 -15.45
C THR A 273 18.77 0.72 -14.86
N LEU A 274 18.19 -0.27 -15.57
CA LEU A 274 18.25 -1.68 -15.18
C LEU A 274 19.68 -2.19 -15.07
N ILE A 275 20.54 -1.94 -16.06
CA ILE A 275 21.96 -2.35 -16.03
C ILE A 275 22.68 -1.73 -14.83
N GLN A 276 22.46 -0.44 -14.55
CA GLN A 276 23.06 0.24 -13.40
C GLN A 276 22.63 -0.37 -12.06
N LEU A 277 21.36 -0.74 -11.90
CA LEU A 277 20.85 -1.40 -10.69
C LEU A 277 21.42 -2.83 -10.54
N GLU A 278 21.46 -3.61 -11.62
CA GLU A 278 22.03 -4.97 -11.61
C GLU A 278 23.52 -4.97 -11.27
N ASP A 279 24.30 -4.01 -11.79
CA ASP A 279 25.73 -3.89 -11.48
C ASP A 279 25.97 -3.46 -10.02
N LYS A 280 25.14 -2.56 -9.47
CA LYS A 280 25.21 -2.20 -8.05
C LYS A 280 24.82 -3.36 -7.13
N GLN A 281 23.80 -4.15 -7.48
CA GLN A 281 23.43 -5.36 -6.73
C GLN A 281 24.58 -6.39 -6.71
N LYS A 282 25.27 -6.59 -7.84
CA LYS A 282 26.49 -7.43 -7.89
C LYS A 282 27.56 -6.90 -6.93
N CYS A 283 27.89 -5.61 -7.01
CA CYS A 283 28.90 -4.99 -6.14
C CYS A 283 28.57 -5.15 -4.65
N GLN A 284 27.32 -4.95 -4.23
CA GLN A 284 26.87 -5.20 -2.85
C GLN A 284 27.12 -6.65 -2.43
N SER A 285 26.75 -7.62 -3.27
CA SER A 285 26.94 -9.06 -2.96
C SER A 285 28.41 -9.44 -2.75
N TYR A 286 29.34 -8.86 -3.53
CA TYR A 286 30.78 -9.12 -3.36
C TYR A 286 31.33 -8.55 -2.05
N CYS A 287 30.91 -7.33 -1.65
CA CYS A 287 31.35 -6.71 -0.41
C CYS A 287 30.90 -7.52 0.82
N THR A 288 29.65 -8.02 0.84
CA THR A 288 29.12 -8.82 1.96
C THR A 288 29.88 -10.15 2.14
N VAL A 289 30.29 -10.80 1.04
CA VAL A 289 31.09 -12.03 1.12
C VAL A 289 32.47 -11.76 1.73
N GLN A 290 33.15 -10.67 1.33
CA GLN A 290 34.48 -10.33 1.86
C GLN A 290 34.48 -9.96 3.35
N SER A 291 33.41 -9.35 3.86
CA SER A 291 33.30 -9.08 5.31
C SER A 291 33.14 -10.34 6.15
N LEU A 292 32.59 -11.42 5.59
CA LEU A 292 32.36 -12.69 6.30
C LEU A 292 33.59 -13.61 6.28
N THR A 293 34.54 -13.43 5.37
CA THR A 293 35.75 -14.26 5.29
C THR A 293 36.95 -13.71 6.07
N ASN A 294 36.84 -12.50 6.61
CA ASN A 294 37.95 -11.75 7.23
C ASN A 294 37.76 -11.47 8.74
N GLY A 295 36.78 -12.14 9.39
CA GLY A 295 36.49 -12.05 10.83
C GLY A 295 36.53 -13.42 11.50
#